data_AF-A0A6B2DH00-F1
#
_entry.id   AF-A0A6B2DH00-F1
#
_cell.length_a   1.000
_cell.length_b   1.000
_cell.length_c   1.000
_cell.angle_alpha   90.00
_cell.angle_beta   90.00
_cell.angle_gamma   90.00
#
_symmetry.space_group_name_H-M   'P 1'
#
loop_
_entity.id
_entity.type
_entity.pdbx_description
1 polymer ?
#
loop_
_entity_poly.entity_id
_entity_poly.type
_entity_poly.pdbx_seq_one_letter_code
_entity_poly.pdbx_strand_id
1 'polypeptide(L)'
;GAPDTRRRAGDRISAPLREHPYTLGPAAEPVFDALGVDLAAASSARRPLLKFCLDWSEQRHHLAGALGAAVATRFLEAGWVRRRAEAHRALRLTSEGARALETHLGLADLAA
;
A
#
# COMPACT_ATOMS: atom_id res chain seq x y z
N GLY A 1 -0.04 -18.02 -4.04
CA GLY A 1 0.72 -16.76 -3.86
C GLY A 1 1.75 -16.93 -2.78
N ALA A 2 2.68 -15.97 -2.63
CA ALA A 2 3.54 -15.90 -1.44
C ALA A 2 2.65 -15.63 -0.21
N PRO A 3 2.92 -16.25 0.94
CA PRO A 3 2.06 -16.10 2.12
C PRO A 3 2.27 -14.77 2.85
N ASP A 4 3.30 -13.99 2.50
CA ASP A 4 3.67 -12.75 3.16
C ASP A 4 4.33 -11.74 2.20
N THR A 5 4.78 -10.62 2.75
CA THR A 5 5.51 -9.56 2.04
C THR A 5 7.03 -9.69 2.11
N ARG A 6 7.57 -10.82 2.60
CA ARG A 6 9.03 -10.96 2.74
C ARG A 6 9.67 -11.12 1.36
N ARG A 7 10.81 -10.46 1.19
CA ARG A 7 11.66 -10.61 0.01
C ARG A 7 12.05 -12.08 -0.20
N ARG A 8 11.92 -12.58 -1.44
CA ARG A 8 12.35 -13.94 -1.81
C ARG A 8 13.86 -13.97 -2.10
N ALA A 9 14.44 -15.17 -2.03
CA ALA A 9 15.81 -15.39 -2.49
C ALA A 9 15.90 -15.04 -3.99
N GLY A 10 16.83 -14.15 -4.35
CA GLY A 10 17.08 -13.71 -5.73
C GLY A 10 16.37 -12.41 -6.15
N ASP A 11 15.37 -11.94 -5.41
CA ASP A 11 14.71 -10.67 -5.74
C ASP A 11 15.70 -9.50 -5.56
N ARG A 12 15.82 -8.60 -6.54
CA ARG A 12 16.70 -7.43 -6.43
C ARG A 12 16.05 -6.33 -5.59
N ILE A 13 16.78 -5.81 -4.60
CA ILE A 13 16.37 -4.64 -3.80
C ILE A 13 16.23 -3.42 -4.72
N SER A 14 15.25 -2.55 -4.46
CA SER A 14 15.01 -1.32 -5.23
C SER A 14 14.70 -1.55 -6.71
N ALA A 15 14.26 -2.75 -7.09
CA ALA A 15 13.89 -3.08 -8.46
C ALA A 15 12.42 -3.49 -8.56
N PRO A 16 11.76 -3.21 -9.71
CA PRO A 16 10.47 -3.81 -10.00
C PRO A 16 10.61 -5.33 -10.19
N LEU A 17 9.65 -6.08 -9.66
CA LEU A 17 9.57 -7.53 -9.88
C LEU A 17 8.72 -7.83 -11.12
N ARG A 18 9.19 -8.75 -11.95
CA ARG A 18 8.51 -9.18 -13.20
C ARG A 18 7.39 -10.18 -12.94
N GLU A 19 7.57 -11.04 -11.94
CA GLU A 19 6.59 -12.05 -11.51
C GLU A 19 6.10 -11.71 -10.11
N HIS A 20 4.80 -11.85 -9.91
CA HIS A 20 4.14 -11.35 -8.70
C HIS A 20 3.30 -12.41 -7.99
N PRO A 21 3.37 -12.51 -6.64
CA PRO A 21 2.65 -13.53 -5.89
C PRO A 21 1.15 -13.30 -5.70
N TYR A 22 0.65 -12.09 -5.92
CA TYR A 22 -0.71 -11.72 -5.52
C TYR A 22 -1.44 -10.93 -6.61
N THR A 23 -2.74 -11.18 -6.69
CA THR A 23 -3.72 -10.48 -7.52
C THR A 23 -4.76 -9.84 -6.61
N LEU A 24 -5.56 -8.92 -7.14
CA LEU A 24 -6.75 -8.47 -6.42
C LEU A 24 -7.72 -9.64 -6.25
N GLY A 25 -8.23 -9.81 -5.04
CA GLY A 25 -9.30 -10.77 -4.75
C GLY A 25 -10.67 -10.24 -5.20
N PRO A 26 -11.70 -11.08 -5.21
CA PRO A 26 -13.04 -10.69 -5.66
C PRO A 26 -13.70 -9.59 -4.81
N ALA A 27 -13.25 -9.40 -3.57
CA ALA A 27 -13.74 -8.35 -2.67
C ALA A 27 -12.91 -7.06 -2.71
N ALA A 28 -12.01 -6.88 -3.70
CA ALA A 28 -11.11 -5.73 -3.72
C ALA A 28 -11.84 -4.39 -3.78
N GLU A 29 -12.83 -4.26 -4.67
CA GLU A 29 -13.60 -3.03 -4.85
C GLU A 29 -14.27 -2.54 -3.56
N PRO A 30 -15.11 -3.33 -2.86
CA PRO A 30 -15.72 -2.86 -1.61
C PRO A 30 -14.71 -2.57 -0.50
N VAL A 31 -13.57 -3.27 -0.47
CA VAL A 31 -12.49 -2.98 0.50
C VAL A 31 -11.84 -1.63 0.20
N PHE A 32 -11.51 -1.34 -1.07
CA PHE A 32 -10.91 -0.06 -1.44
C PHE A 32 -11.90 1.10 -1.32
N ASP A 33 -13.17 0.90 -1.63
CA ASP A 33 -14.22 1.90 -1.42
C ASP A 33 -14.37 2.26 0.06
N ALA A 34 -14.32 1.28 0.97
CA ALA A 34 -14.34 1.52 2.40
C ALA A 34 -13.12 2.34 2.88
N LEU A 35 -11.98 2.22 2.18
CA LEU A 35 -10.78 3.05 2.41
C LEU A 35 -10.85 4.41 1.67
N GLY A 36 -11.94 4.68 0.95
CA GLY A 36 -12.13 5.88 0.13
C GLY A 36 -11.24 5.91 -1.12
N VAL A 37 -10.87 4.76 -1.67
CA VAL A 37 -10.01 4.62 -2.86
C VAL A 37 -10.85 4.11 -4.03
N ASP A 38 -11.00 4.93 -5.08
CA ASP A 38 -11.69 4.53 -6.31
C ASP A 38 -10.82 3.60 -7.17
N LEU A 39 -11.17 2.32 -7.18
CA LEU A 39 -10.45 1.28 -7.91
C LEU A 39 -10.61 1.42 -9.44
N ALA A 40 -11.75 1.89 -9.92
CA ALA A 40 -12.00 2.10 -11.34
C ALA A 40 -11.14 3.25 -11.88
N ALA A 41 -11.10 4.38 -11.16
CA ALA A 41 -10.22 5.49 -11.46
C ALA A 41 -8.74 5.04 -11.49
N ALA A 42 -8.29 4.30 -10.46
CA ALA A 42 -6.93 3.77 -10.43
C ALA A 42 -6.61 2.84 -11.61
N SER A 43 -7.58 2.05 -12.07
CA SER A 43 -7.43 1.11 -13.19
C SER A 43 -7.34 1.79 -14.55
N SER A 44 -7.93 2.98 -14.69
CA SER A 44 -7.87 3.80 -15.92
C SER A 44 -6.59 4.63 -16.06
N ALA A 45 -5.74 4.65 -15.03
CA ALA A 45 -4.51 5.43 -15.05
C ALA A 45 -3.49 4.91 -16.07
N ARG A 46 -2.62 5.79 -16.59
CA ARG A 46 -1.54 5.42 -17.53
C ARG A 46 -0.49 4.46 -16.95
N ARG A 47 -0.38 4.37 -15.63
CA ARG A 47 0.57 3.48 -14.94
C ARG A 47 -0.10 2.12 -14.70
N PRO A 48 0.65 1.01 -14.70
CA PRO A 48 0.09 -0.29 -14.32
C PRO A 48 -0.64 -0.19 -12.98
N LEU A 49 -1.84 -0.77 -12.92
CA LEU A 49 -2.68 -0.76 -11.71
C LEU A 49 -1.90 -1.31 -10.52
N LEU A 50 -1.34 -2.50 -10.69
CA LEU A 50 -0.45 -3.15 -9.74
C LEU A 50 0.99 -3.09 -10.25
N LYS A 51 1.88 -2.61 -9.38
CA LYS A 51 3.32 -2.79 -9.50
C LYS A 51 3.84 -3.36 -8.20
N PHE A 52 4.93 -4.10 -8.31
CA PHE A 52 5.56 -4.79 -7.19
C PHE A 52 6.97 -4.25 -7.07
N CYS A 53 7.26 -3.64 -5.93
CA CYS A 53 8.54 -3.04 -5.65
C CYS A 53 9.06 -3.56 -4.32
N LEU A 54 10.38 -3.69 -4.24
CA LEU A 54 11.09 -3.86 -2.99
C LEU A 54 11.64 -2.50 -2.57
N ASP A 55 11.22 -2.02 -1.42
CA ASP A 55 11.85 -0.84 -0.83
C ASP A 55 13.22 -1.21 -0.23
N TRP A 56 14.17 -0.28 -0.30
CA TRP A 56 15.51 -0.45 0.27
C TRP A 56 15.50 -0.58 1.79
N SER A 57 14.62 0.16 2.47
CA SER A 57 14.61 0.23 3.93
C SER A 57 13.86 -0.94 4.56
N GLU A 58 12.66 -1.24 4.07
CA GLU A 58 11.85 -2.34 4.64
C GLU A 58 12.23 -3.71 4.06
N GLN A 59 12.87 -3.77 2.89
CA GLN A 59 13.22 -4.99 2.15
C GLN A 59 12.04 -5.97 2.06
N ARG A 60 10.83 -5.42 1.92
CA ARG A 60 9.56 -6.13 1.81
C ARG A 60 8.85 -5.72 0.54
N HIS A 61 8.09 -6.65 -0.03
CA HIS A 61 7.20 -6.37 -1.15
C HIS A 61 6.11 -5.42 -0.66
N HIS A 62 5.86 -4.35 -1.42
CA HIS A 62 4.77 -3.43 -1.12
C HIS A 62 3.90 -3.20 -2.35
N LEU A 63 2.65 -2.82 -2.07
CA LEU A 63 1.73 -2.35 -3.09
C LEU A 63 2.30 -1.10 -3.76
N ALA A 64 2.49 -1.15 -5.07
CA ALA A 64 2.88 -0.02 -5.89
C ALA A 64 1.99 0.03 -7.15
N GLY A 65 2.30 0.96 -8.05
CA GLY A 65 1.48 1.19 -9.25
C GLY A 65 0.46 2.29 -9.00
N ALA A 66 -0.56 2.36 -9.85
CA ALA A 66 -1.63 3.35 -9.70
C ALA A 66 -2.40 3.15 -8.40
N LEU A 67 -2.68 1.90 -8.01
CA LEU A 67 -3.43 1.58 -6.80
C LEU A 67 -2.67 1.97 -5.53
N GLY A 68 -1.38 1.60 -5.44
CA GLY A 68 -0.55 1.99 -4.29
C GLY A 68 -0.41 3.51 -4.14
N ALA A 69 -0.34 4.23 -5.26
CA ALA A 69 -0.33 5.70 -5.24
C ALA A 69 -1.66 6.27 -4.74
N ALA A 70 -2.79 5.73 -5.23
CA ALA A 70 -4.12 6.15 -4.79
C ALA A 70 -4.33 5.93 -3.28
N VAL A 71 -3.96 4.76 -2.76
CA VAL A 71 -4.00 4.47 -1.31
C VAL A 71 -3.15 5.47 -0.52
N ALA A 72 -1.91 5.70 -0.94
CA ALA A 72 -1.01 6.64 -0.24
C ALA A 72 -1.56 8.07 -0.24
N THR A 73 -2.12 8.53 -1.36
CA THR A 73 -2.77 9.85 -1.46
C THR A 73 -3.96 9.94 -0.52
N ARG A 74 -4.87 8.96 -0.53
CA ARG A 74 -6.05 8.96 0.32
C ARG A 74 -5.71 8.94 1.81
N PHE A 75 -4.70 8.18 2.21
CA PHE A 75 -4.28 8.14 3.62
C PHE A 75 -3.63 9.46 4.07
N LEU A 76 -2.92 10.17 3.18
CA LEU A 76 -2.39 11.49 3.46
C LEU A 76 -3.51 12.54 3.55
N GLU A 77 -4.44 12.54 2.61
CA GLU A 77 -5.60 13.46 2.56
C GLU A 77 -6.53 13.28 3.77
N ALA A 78 -6.78 12.03 4.17
CA ALA A 78 -7.57 11.70 5.35
C ALA A 78 -6.81 11.89 6.67
N GLY A 79 -5.54 12.27 6.64
CA GLY A 79 -4.73 12.46 7.85
C GLY A 79 -4.39 11.18 8.61
N TRP A 80 -4.60 10.00 8.01
CA TRP A 80 -4.27 8.70 8.58
C TRP A 80 -2.77 8.48 8.68
N VAL A 81 -2.02 9.05 7.73
CA VAL A 81 -0.56 9.12 7.78
C VAL A 81 -0.09 10.55 7.56
N ARG A 82 1.10 10.88 8.08
CA ARG A 82 1.75 12.17 7.87
C ARG A 82 3.20 11.99 7.46
N ARG A 83 3.73 12.90 6.66
CA ARG A 83 5.17 12.96 6.36
C ARG A 83 5.92 13.35 7.64
N ARG A 84 7.01 12.65 7.95
CA ARG A 84 7.85 13.00 9.12
C ARG A 84 8.54 14.35 8.95
N ALA A 85 8.92 14.69 7.72
CA ALA A 85 9.42 15.99 7.30
C ALA A 85 9.18 16.15 5.79
N GLU A 86 9.10 17.39 5.30
CA GLU A 86 8.74 17.71 3.90
C GLU A 86 9.71 17.06 2.88
N ALA A 87 11.01 17.05 3.20
CA ALA A 87 12.06 16.45 2.37
C ALA A 87 12.20 14.93 2.55
N HIS A 88 11.41 14.30 3.42
CA HIS A 88 11.55 12.87 3.75
C HIS A 88 10.39 12.04 3.18
N ARG A 89 10.73 10.88 2.61
CA ARG A 89 9.75 9.89 2.13
C ARG A 89 9.13 9.04 3.23
N ALA A 90 9.57 9.23 4.47
CA ALA A 90 9.08 8.49 5.63
C ALA A 90 7.70 9.01 6.07
N LEU A 91 6.76 8.09 6.23
CA LEU A 91 5.44 8.36 6.77
C LEU A 91 5.37 7.95 8.24
N ARG A 92 4.47 8.56 8.98
CA ARG A 92 4.09 8.20 10.35
C ARG A 92 2.60 7.95 10.38
N LEU A 93 2.19 6.79 10.88
CA LEU A 93 0.79 6.47 11.17
C LEU A 93 0.29 7.36 12.31
N THR A 94 -0.88 7.96 12.15
CA THR A 94 -1.53 8.72 13.21
C THR A 94 -2.44 7.83 14.04
N SER A 95 -2.82 8.26 15.25
CA SER A 95 -3.78 7.51 16.08
C SER A 95 -5.15 7.39 15.43
N GLU A 96 -5.55 8.40 14.65
CA GLU A 96 -6.76 8.34 13.82
C GLU A 96 -6.62 7.30 12.71
N GLY A 97 -5.49 7.29 12.00
CA GLY A 97 -5.19 6.29 10.98
C GLY A 97 -5.18 4.87 11.54
N ALA A 98 -4.61 4.66 12.73
CA ALA A 98 -4.61 3.34 13.38
C ALA A 98 -6.04 2.83 13.62
N ARG A 99 -6.93 3.67 14.17
CA ARG A 99 -8.35 3.31 14.39
C ARG A 99 -9.10 3.07 13.09
N ALA A 100 -8.82 3.87 12.06
CA ALA A 100 -9.46 3.69 10.77
C ALA A 100 -9.03 2.36 10.12
N LEU A 101 -7.75 2.02 10.16
CA LEU A 101 -7.23 0.75 9.66
C LEU A 101 -7.77 -0.45 10.45
N GLU A 102 -7.92 -0.31 11.77
CA GLU A 102 -8.61 -1.31 12.59
C GLU A 102 -10.07 -1.48 12.14
N THR A 103 -10.79 -0.39 11.93
CA THR A 103 -12.20 -0.40 11.52
C THR A 103 -12.41 -1.02 10.13
N HIS A 104 -11.60 -0.63 9.16
CA HIS A 104 -11.81 -1.02 7.75
C HIS A 104 -11.13 -2.34 7.38
N LEU A 105 -10.01 -2.69 8.04
CA LEU A 105 -9.20 -3.85 7.68
C LEU A 105 -9.02 -4.86 8.84
N GLY A 106 -9.56 -4.58 10.03
CA GLY A 106 -9.41 -5.45 11.20
C GLY A 106 -7.98 -5.53 11.73
N LEU A 107 -7.14 -4.52 11.45
CA LEU A 107 -5.75 -4.50 11.87
C LEU A 107 -5.61 -3.97 13.30
N ALA A 108 -5.43 -4.87 14.26
CA ALA A 108 -5.10 -4.54 15.65
C ALA A 108 -3.60 -4.23 15.84
N ASP A 109 -3.25 -3.58 16.96
CA ASP A 109 -1.87 -3.33 17.42
C ASP A 109 -0.98 -2.50 16.46
N LEU A 110 -1.57 -1.61 15.65
CA LEU A 110 -0.82 -0.76 14.73
C LEU A 110 -0.16 0.47 15.38
N ALA A 111 -0.52 0.80 16.62
CA ALA A 111 0.05 1.91 17.37
C ALA A 111 1.22 1.42 18.24
N ALA A 112 2.43 1.35 17.65
CA ALA A 112 3.70 1.21 18.37
C ALA A 112 4.57 2.46 18.14
#